data_AF-A0AAV1P7E9-F1
#
_entry.id   AF-A0AAV1P7E9-F1
#
_cell.length_a   1.000
_cell.length_b   1.000
_cell.length_c   1.000
_cell.angle_alpha   90.00
_cell.angle_beta   90.00
_cell.angle_gamma   90.00
#
_symmetry.space_group_name_H-M   'P 1'
#
loop_
_entity.id
_entity.type
_entity.pdbx_description
1 polymer ?
#
loop_
_entity_poly.entity_id
_entity_poly.type
_entity_poly.pdbx_seq_one_letter_code
_entity_poly.pdbx_strand_id
1 'polypeptide(L)'
;MLNDLNLELQGNSGVINMISLVDAFKQKMQHLSSKLQHHDLANFQNLSSELEMQGKACMQLDSGRYTEQIDNCLSEFDKRFQDFSLLEPVATFMCNPFREDAEVDSQASKIATLFHLNSSGVEDEILTLQADIQLKSRAHGQFWNLLTQEKYPNMRKCATSLTALFGSTYSCESAFSHMKIIKSKYRSTMNDDQLEVCLRLAVSSYCPDYASLADSIQCNSSE
;
A
#
# COMPACT_ATOMS: atom_id res chain seq x y z
N MET A 1 -4.37 -7.12 -17.93
CA MET A 1 -4.52 -7.45 -16.50
C MET A 1 -3.17 -7.59 -15.79
N LEU A 2 -2.33 -8.57 -16.13
CA LEU A 2 -1.02 -8.72 -15.45
C LEU A 2 -0.08 -7.52 -15.70
N ASN A 3 -0.03 -7.02 -16.94
CA ASN A 3 0.75 -5.83 -17.26
C ASN A 3 0.27 -4.60 -16.49
N ASP A 4 -1.04 -4.43 -16.36
CA ASP A 4 -1.64 -3.31 -15.64
C ASP A 4 -1.27 -3.38 -14.15
N LEU A 5 -1.43 -4.56 -13.52
CA LEU A 5 -0.99 -4.78 -12.15
C LEU A 5 0.50 -4.47 -11.99
N ASN A 6 1.35 -4.94 -12.91
CA ASN A 6 2.78 -4.71 -12.82
C ASN A 6 3.12 -3.20 -12.88
N LEU A 7 2.43 -2.42 -13.72
CA LEU A 7 2.61 -0.96 -13.75
C LEU A 7 2.15 -0.30 -12.45
N GLU A 8 1.02 -0.73 -11.89
CA GLU A 8 0.50 -0.20 -10.63
C GLU A 8 1.44 -0.51 -9.45
N LEU A 9 2.00 -1.72 -9.41
CA LEU A 9 2.95 -2.14 -8.37
C LEU A 9 4.32 -1.43 -8.47
N GLN A 10 4.70 -0.93 -9.65
CA GLN A 10 5.94 -0.17 -9.84
C GLN A 10 5.83 1.30 -9.39
N GLY A 11 4.63 1.79 -9.11
CA GLY A 11 4.39 3.16 -8.69
C GLY A 11 4.81 3.46 -7.25
N ASN A 12 4.63 4.73 -6.85
CA ASN A 12 4.76 5.16 -5.46
C ASN A 12 3.48 4.81 -4.69
N SER A 13 3.40 3.58 -4.18
CA SER A 13 2.26 3.12 -3.38
C SER A 13 2.71 2.55 -2.04
N GLY A 14 1.95 2.87 -0.98
CA GLY A 14 2.12 2.23 0.33
C GLY A 14 1.63 0.78 0.33
N VAL A 15 2.06 0.01 1.33
CA VAL A 15 1.76 -1.43 1.44
C VAL A 15 0.25 -1.75 1.41
N ILE A 16 -0.60 -0.91 1.99
CA ILE A 16 -2.06 -1.11 2.03
C ILE A 16 -2.64 -1.16 0.61
N ASN A 17 -2.21 -0.23 -0.25
CA ASN A 17 -2.66 -0.19 -1.64
C ASN A 17 -2.17 -1.43 -2.40
N MET A 18 -0.94 -1.87 -2.17
CA MET A 18 -0.42 -3.09 -2.79
C MET A 18 -1.21 -4.34 -2.42
N ILE A 19 -1.58 -4.50 -1.14
CA ILE A 19 -2.44 -5.60 -0.69
C ILE A 19 -3.73 -5.60 -1.52
N SER A 20 -4.41 -4.46 -1.59
CA SER A 20 -5.65 -4.32 -2.36
C SER A 20 -5.49 -4.63 -3.85
N LEU A 21 -4.40 -4.19 -4.48
CA LEU A 21 -4.11 -4.44 -5.90
C LEU A 21 -3.87 -5.92 -6.19
N VAL A 22 -3.05 -6.58 -5.35
CA VAL A 22 -2.74 -8.01 -5.47
C VAL A 22 -3.99 -8.85 -5.23
N ASP A 23 -4.78 -8.54 -4.19
CA ASP A 23 -6.00 -9.29 -3.90
C ASP A 23 -7.05 -9.10 -4.99
N ALA A 24 -7.22 -7.88 -5.52
CA ALA A 24 -8.10 -7.63 -6.65
C ALA A 24 -7.68 -8.44 -7.89
N PHE A 25 -6.38 -8.54 -8.17
CA PHE A 25 -5.87 -9.38 -9.26
C PHE A 25 -6.17 -10.86 -9.03
N LYS A 26 -5.90 -11.38 -7.83
CA LYS A 26 -6.17 -12.78 -7.47
C LYS A 26 -7.65 -13.11 -7.60
N GLN A 27 -8.53 -12.25 -7.08
CA GLN A 27 -9.99 -12.41 -7.20
C GLN A 27 -10.45 -12.42 -8.66
N LYS A 28 -9.91 -11.54 -9.52
CA LYS A 28 -10.20 -11.53 -10.96
C LYS A 28 -9.74 -12.82 -11.63
N MET A 29 -8.54 -13.31 -11.32
CA MET A 29 -8.03 -14.59 -11.85
C MET A 29 -8.90 -15.77 -11.42
N GLN A 30 -9.29 -15.84 -10.15
CA GLN A 30 -10.21 -16.87 -9.65
C GLN A 30 -11.57 -16.81 -10.34
N HIS A 31 -12.11 -15.61 -10.57
CA HIS A 31 -13.34 -15.43 -11.32
C HIS A 31 -13.22 -15.93 -12.77
N LEU A 32 -12.11 -15.62 -13.45
CA LEU A 32 -11.82 -16.11 -14.79
C LEU A 32 -11.69 -17.65 -14.83
N SER A 33 -11.05 -18.25 -13.83
CA SER A 33 -10.97 -19.72 -13.69
C SER A 33 -12.37 -20.33 -13.57
N SER A 34 -13.22 -19.79 -12.70
CA SER A 34 -14.60 -20.23 -12.54
C SER A 34 -15.42 -20.10 -13.85
N LYS A 35 -15.25 -19.01 -14.59
CA LYS A 35 -15.92 -18.81 -15.89
C LYS A 35 -15.53 -19.88 -16.90
N LEU A 36 -14.25 -20.24 -16.99
CA LEU A 36 -13.77 -21.32 -17.86
C LEU A 36 -14.38 -22.66 -17.48
N GLN A 37 -14.46 -22.99 -16.19
CA GLN A 37 -15.07 -24.24 -15.71
C GLN A 37 -16.56 -24.35 -16.08
N HIS A 38 -17.28 -23.22 -16.12
CA HIS A 38 -18.68 -23.17 -16.53
C HIS A 38 -18.87 -23.02 -18.05
N HIS A 39 -17.79 -23.11 -18.84
CA HIS A 39 -17.80 -22.88 -20.29
C HIS A 39 -18.42 -21.52 -20.67
N ASP A 40 -18.15 -20.48 -19.87
CA ASP A 40 -18.54 -19.11 -20.12
C ASP A 40 -17.34 -18.30 -20.63
N LEU A 41 -17.38 -17.94 -21.92
CA LEU A 41 -16.30 -17.19 -22.59
C LEU A 41 -16.56 -15.69 -22.71
N ALA A 42 -17.54 -15.13 -21.99
CA ALA A 42 -17.87 -13.70 -22.07
C ALA A 42 -16.66 -12.78 -21.82
N ASN A 43 -15.74 -13.20 -20.97
CA ASN A 43 -14.51 -12.47 -20.64
C ASN A 43 -13.30 -12.84 -21.53
N PHE A 44 -13.46 -13.74 -22.49
CA PHE A 44 -12.40 -14.30 -23.32
C PHE A 44 -12.70 -14.14 -24.81
N GLN A 45 -12.92 -12.89 -25.26
CA GLN A 45 -13.34 -12.57 -26.63
C GLN A 45 -12.43 -13.18 -27.71
N ASN A 46 -11.11 -13.12 -27.53
CA ASN A 46 -10.15 -13.70 -28.46
C ASN A 46 -10.26 -15.24 -28.52
N LEU A 47 -10.48 -15.88 -27.36
CA LEU A 47 -10.63 -17.33 -27.28
C LEU A 47 -11.95 -17.79 -27.92
N SER A 48 -13.04 -17.05 -27.68
CA SER A 48 -14.34 -17.29 -28.36
C SER A 48 -14.19 -17.19 -29.87
N SER A 49 -13.55 -16.12 -30.36
CA SER A 49 -13.32 -15.89 -31.80
C SER A 49 -12.49 -17.01 -32.43
N GLU A 50 -11.44 -17.48 -31.74
CA GLU A 50 -10.59 -18.58 -32.22
C GLU A 50 -11.36 -19.91 -32.31
N LEU A 51 -12.19 -20.23 -31.31
CA LEU A 51 -13.02 -21.43 -31.35
C LEU A 51 -14.04 -21.40 -32.49
N GLU A 52 -14.66 -20.23 -32.72
CA GLU A 52 -15.58 -20.00 -33.85
C GLU A 52 -14.87 -20.21 -35.20
N MET A 53 -13.66 -19.67 -35.38
CA MET A 53 -12.86 -19.89 -36.59
C MET A 53 -12.49 -21.36 -36.80
N GLN A 54 -12.28 -22.11 -35.72
CA GLN A 54 -11.99 -23.56 -35.77
C GLN A 54 -13.26 -24.42 -35.91
N GLY A 55 -14.45 -23.83 -35.94
CA GLY A 55 -15.73 -24.57 -35.97
C GLY A 55 -16.01 -25.38 -34.70
N LYS A 56 -15.41 -25.00 -33.57
CA LYS A 56 -15.54 -25.70 -32.29
C LYS A 56 -16.57 -25.02 -31.39
N ALA A 57 -17.38 -25.82 -30.72
CA ALA A 57 -18.25 -25.33 -29.65
C ALA A 57 -17.43 -25.06 -28.38
N CYS A 58 -17.89 -24.13 -27.53
CA CYS A 58 -17.24 -23.81 -26.26
C CYS A 58 -17.02 -25.03 -25.34
N MET A 59 -17.93 -26.00 -25.36
CA MET A 59 -17.79 -27.25 -24.59
C MET A 59 -16.61 -28.13 -25.02
N GLN A 60 -16.05 -27.89 -26.21
CA GLN A 60 -14.89 -28.61 -26.73
C GLN A 60 -13.56 -27.97 -26.30
N LEU A 61 -13.61 -26.84 -25.59
CA LEU A 61 -12.43 -26.21 -25.00
C LEU A 61 -11.93 -27.05 -23.83
N ASP A 62 -10.63 -27.40 -23.86
CA ASP A 62 -9.93 -27.97 -22.72
C ASP A 62 -9.75 -26.92 -21.61
N SER A 63 -10.84 -26.68 -20.90
CA SER A 63 -10.93 -25.65 -19.85
C SER A 63 -10.03 -26.01 -18.67
N GLY A 64 -9.83 -27.31 -18.41
CA GLY A 64 -8.99 -27.84 -17.34
C GLY A 64 -7.53 -27.38 -17.45
N ARG A 65 -6.97 -27.41 -18.67
CA ARG A 65 -5.61 -26.92 -18.91
C ARG A 65 -5.44 -25.44 -18.57
N TYR A 66 -6.42 -24.60 -18.94
CA TYR A 66 -6.35 -23.16 -18.66
C TYR A 66 -6.55 -22.86 -17.18
N THR A 67 -7.47 -23.55 -16.51
CA THR A 67 -7.71 -23.39 -15.07
C THR A 67 -6.46 -23.79 -14.28
N GLU A 68 -5.78 -24.87 -14.67
CA GLU A 68 -4.52 -25.28 -14.05
C GLU A 68 -3.43 -24.19 -14.16
N GLN A 69 -3.30 -23.53 -15.31
CA GLN A 69 -2.34 -22.43 -15.46
C GLN A 69 -2.70 -21.21 -14.59
N ILE A 70 -4.00 -20.92 -14.44
CA ILE A 70 -4.48 -19.86 -13.55
C ILE A 70 -4.15 -20.21 -12.09
N ASP A 71 -4.41 -21.44 -11.67
CA ASP A 71 -4.16 -21.91 -10.30
C ASP A 71 -2.67 -21.90 -9.98
N ASN A 72 -1.81 -22.31 -10.92
CA ASN A 72 -0.36 -22.20 -10.78
C ASN A 72 0.10 -20.75 -10.62
N CYS A 73 -0.47 -19.82 -11.41
CA CYS A 73 -0.18 -18.39 -11.28
C CYS A 73 -0.62 -17.86 -9.90
N LEU A 74 -1.82 -18.20 -9.45
CA LEU A 74 -2.34 -17.81 -8.13
C LEU A 74 -1.43 -18.32 -6.99
N SER A 75 -0.97 -19.56 -7.07
CA SER A 75 -0.05 -20.15 -6.10
C SER A 75 1.28 -19.39 -6.00
N GLU A 76 1.85 -18.97 -7.15
CA GLU A 76 3.06 -18.15 -7.15
C GLU A 76 2.82 -16.76 -6.52
N PHE A 77 1.62 -16.17 -6.71
CA PHE A 77 1.24 -14.93 -6.03
C PHE A 77 1.07 -15.13 -4.52
N ASP A 78 0.40 -16.21 -4.09
CA ASP A 78 0.25 -16.55 -2.66
C ASP A 78 1.62 -16.71 -2.00
N LYS A 79 2.54 -17.40 -2.67
CA LYS A 79 3.92 -17.59 -2.18
C LYS A 79 4.70 -16.28 -2.15
N ARG A 80 4.61 -15.47 -3.21
CA ARG A 80 5.36 -14.21 -3.33
C ARG A 80 4.90 -13.17 -2.30
N PHE A 81 3.60 -13.13 -2.01
CA PHE A 81 2.96 -12.13 -1.15
C PHE A 81 2.41 -12.74 0.15
N GLN A 82 2.98 -13.85 0.61
CA GLN A 82 2.52 -14.55 1.82
C GLN A 82 2.43 -13.65 3.05
N ASP A 83 3.33 -12.67 3.16
CA ASP A 83 3.42 -11.75 4.30
C ASP A 83 2.19 -10.80 4.36
N PHE A 84 1.45 -10.66 3.25
CA PHE A 84 0.21 -9.89 3.25
C PHE A 84 -0.84 -10.49 4.18
N SER A 85 -0.83 -11.81 4.40
CA SER A 85 -1.71 -12.46 5.38
C SER A 85 -1.51 -11.94 6.82
N LEU A 86 -0.30 -11.46 7.15
CA LEU A 86 0.03 -10.87 8.44
C LEU A 86 -0.32 -9.37 8.48
N LEU A 87 -0.14 -8.68 7.35
CA LEU A 87 -0.34 -7.24 7.23
C LEU A 87 -1.80 -6.85 7.03
N GLU A 88 -2.56 -7.61 6.26
CA GLU A 88 -3.93 -7.29 5.83
C GLU A 88 -4.90 -7.10 7.01
N PRO A 89 -4.91 -7.96 8.06
CA PRO A 89 -5.79 -7.73 9.21
C PRO A 89 -5.47 -6.40 9.92
N VAL A 90 -4.19 -6.09 10.07
CA VAL A 90 -3.72 -4.85 10.69
C VAL A 90 -4.07 -3.66 9.80
N ALA A 91 -3.79 -3.72 8.50
CA ALA A 91 -4.16 -2.70 7.54
C ALA A 91 -5.68 -2.44 7.51
N THR A 92 -6.48 -3.51 7.56
CA THR A 92 -7.94 -3.43 7.61
C THR A 92 -8.41 -2.67 8.85
N PHE A 93 -7.85 -2.99 10.02
CA PHE A 93 -8.11 -2.25 11.24
C PHE A 93 -7.66 -0.78 11.12
N MET A 94 -6.48 -0.53 10.56
CA MET A 94 -5.95 0.84 10.43
C MET A 94 -6.76 1.71 9.47
N CYS A 95 -7.39 1.11 8.46
CA CYS A 95 -8.31 1.79 7.55
C CYS A 95 -9.71 1.96 8.15
N ASN A 96 -10.13 1.09 9.07
CA ASN A 96 -11.44 1.14 9.69
C ASN A 96 -11.38 0.77 11.19
N PRO A 97 -10.87 1.66 12.06
CA PRO A 97 -10.58 1.32 13.46
C PRO A 97 -11.82 1.21 14.35
N PHE A 98 -12.97 1.71 13.90
CA PHE A 98 -14.20 1.81 14.68
C PHE A 98 -15.22 0.70 14.39
N ARG A 99 -14.78 -0.40 13.79
CA ARG A 99 -15.62 -1.58 13.53
C ARG A 99 -16.11 -2.21 14.84
N GLU A 100 -17.43 -2.33 14.97
CA GLU A 100 -18.07 -2.93 16.15
C GLU A 100 -18.00 -4.46 16.16
N ASP A 101 -17.73 -5.08 15.00
CA ASP A 101 -17.63 -6.54 14.83
C ASP A 101 -16.20 -7.08 15.03
N ALA A 102 -15.25 -6.23 15.41
CA ALA A 102 -13.85 -6.62 15.55
C ALA A 102 -13.60 -7.36 16.87
N GLU A 103 -13.10 -8.59 16.79
CA GLU A 103 -12.59 -9.34 17.95
C GLU A 103 -11.28 -8.69 18.43
N VAL A 104 -11.38 -7.85 19.48
CA VAL A 104 -10.29 -6.99 19.95
C VAL A 104 -9.04 -7.81 20.31
N ASP A 105 -9.19 -8.91 21.04
CA ASP A 105 -8.07 -9.78 21.45
C ASP A 105 -7.27 -10.29 20.24
N SER A 106 -7.97 -10.74 19.20
CA SER A 106 -7.39 -11.22 17.95
C SER A 106 -6.66 -10.11 17.20
N GLN A 107 -7.24 -8.91 17.14
CA GLN A 107 -6.61 -7.73 16.52
C GLN A 107 -5.38 -7.28 17.30
N ALA A 108 -5.49 -7.19 18.62
CA ALA A 108 -4.40 -6.78 19.49
C ALA A 108 -3.20 -7.73 19.38
N SER A 109 -3.46 -9.04 19.36
CA SER A 109 -2.43 -10.07 19.16
C SER A 109 -1.70 -9.90 17.83
N LYS A 110 -2.44 -9.73 16.72
CA LYS A 110 -1.84 -9.55 15.38
C LYS A 110 -0.96 -8.29 15.30
N ILE A 111 -1.45 -7.17 15.83
CA ILE A 111 -0.69 -5.90 15.88
C ILE A 111 0.56 -6.06 16.74
N ALA A 112 0.42 -6.67 17.91
CA ALA A 112 1.52 -6.88 18.85
C ALA A 112 2.61 -7.79 18.27
N THR A 113 2.22 -8.87 17.59
CA THR A 113 3.17 -9.75 16.90
C THR A 113 3.88 -9.04 15.75
N LEU A 114 3.14 -8.33 14.90
CA LEU A 114 3.69 -7.70 13.69
C LEU A 114 4.70 -6.60 14.01
N PHE A 115 4.44 -5.78 15.04
CA PHE A 115 5.27 -4.62 15.37
C PHE A 115 6.02 -4.73 16.71
N HIS A 116 6.05 -5.94 17.28
CA HIS A 116 6.69 -6.25 18.57
C HIS A 116 6.26 -5.29 19.68
N LEU A 117 4.94 -5.19 19.88
CA LEU A 117 4.30 -4.33 20.89
C LEU A 117 3.78 -5.14 22.07
N ASN A 118 3.39 -4.44 23.14
CA ASN A 118 2.71 -5.06 24.26
C ASN A 118 1.24 -5.32 23.88
N SER A 119 0.83 -6.60 23.86
CA SER A 119 -0.54 -6.99 23.49
C SER A 119 -1.61 -6.42 24.40
N SER A 120 -1.41 -6.43 25.72
CA SER A 120 -2.40 -5.89 26.67
C SER A 120 -2.51 -4.36 26.56
N GLY A 121 -1.41 -3.67 26.30
CA GLY A 121 -1.43 -2.22 26.04
C GLY A 121 -2.13 -1.87 24.72
N VAL A 122 -1.94 -2.70 23.69
CA VAL A 122 -2.65 -2.56 22.41
C VAL A 122 -4.15 -2.77 22.60
N GLU A 123 -4.56 -3.80 23.34
CA GLU A 123 -5.96 -4.12 23.63
C GLU A 123 -6.67 -2.95 24.33
N ASP A 124 -6.08 -2.43 25.41
CA ASP A 124 -6.61 -1.28 26.15
C ASP A 124 -6.75 -0.02 25.28
N GLU A 125 -5.75 0.24 24.45
CA GLU A 125 -5.79 1.36 23.49
C GLU A 125 -6.88 1.19 22.44
N ILE A 126 -7.10 -0.02 21.90
CA ILE A 126 -8.16 -0.30 20.93
C ILE A 126 -9.53 -0.08 21.57
N LEU A 127 -9.78 -0.61 22.77
CA LEU A 127 -11.04 -0.43 23.49
C LEU A 127 -11.31 1.05 23.77
N THR A 128 -10.30 1.76 24.26
CA THR A 128 -10.37 3.19 24.54
C THR A 128 -10.63 4.00 23.26
N LEU A 129 -9.98 3.65 22.15
CA LEU A 129 -10.18 4.28 20.86
C LEU A 129 -11.60 4.05 20.35
N GLN A 130 -12.09 2.81 20.39
CA GLN A 130 -13.41 2.43 19.91
C GLN A 130 -14.55 2.99 20.77
N ALA A 131 -14.30 3.38 22.01
CA ALA A 131 -15.27 4.07 22.85
C ALA A 131 -15.27 5.61 22.65
N ASP A 132 -14.25 6.18 21.99
CA ASP A 132 -14.06 7.64 21.89
C ASP A 132 -14.97 8.27 20.81
N ILE A 133 -16.06 8.90 21.26
CA ILE A 133 -17.06 9.54 20.40
C ILE A 133 -16.46 10.70 19.58
N GLN A 134 -15.55 11.48 20.17
CA GLN A 134 -14.93 12.62 19.50
C GLN A 134 -14.03 12.15 18.37
N LEU A 135 -13.21 11.13 18.61
CA LEU A 135 -12.33 10.55 17.60
C LEU A 135 -13.12 9.85 16.48
N LYS A 136 -14.23 9.17 16.79
CA LYS A 136 -15.14 8.59 15.78
C LYS A 136 -15.62 9.61 14.74
N SER A 137 -15.96 10.82 15.19
CA SER A 137 -16.42 11.89 14.29
C SER A 137 -15.34 12.40 13.31
N ARG A 138 -14.07 12.05 13.56
CA ARG A 138 -12.90 12.53 12.80
C ARG A 138 -12.16 11.39 12.07
N ALA A 139 -12.84 10.27 11.80
CA ALA A 139 -12.29 9.06 11.19
C ALA A 139 -11.91 9.20 9.69
N HIS A 140 -11.34 10.33 9.28
CA HIS A 140 -11.00 10.63 7.89
C HIS A 140 -9.60 11.25 7.77
N GLY A 141 -8.99 11.09 6.59
CA GLY A 141 -7.69 11.69 6.28
C GLY A 141 -6.59 11.25 7.23
N GLN A 142 -5.90 12.21 7.84
CA GLN A 142 -4.77 11.98 8.75
C GLN A 142 -5.21 11.64 10.19
N PHE A 143 -6.23 10.80 10.35
CA PHE A 143 -6.81 10.43 11.64
C PHE A 143 -5.77 10.02 12.70
N TRP A 144 -4.81 9.17 12.31
CA TRP A 144 -3.78 8.65 13.21
C TRP A 144 -2.85 9.74 13.78
N ASN A 145 -2.76 10.91 13.13
CA ASN A 145 -1.99 12.05 13.63
C ASN A 145 -2.69 12.77 14.81
N LEU A 146 -3.99 12.55 15.00
CA LEU A 146 -4.78 13.16 16.09
C LEU A 146 -4.56 12.47 17.44
N LEU A 147 -4.10 11.23 17.44
CA LEU A 147 -3.87 10.46 18.68
C LEU A 147 -2.71 11.07 19.47
N THR A 148 -2.77 11.13 20.80
CA THR A 148 -1.65 11.63 21.62
C THR A 148 -0.68 10.51 21.99
N GLN A 149 0.61 10.84 22.17
CA GLN A 149 1.63 9.86 22.57
C GLN A 149 1.38 9.28 23.97
N GLU A 150 0.79 10.08 24.86
CA GLU A 150 0.50 9.66 26.24
C GLU A 150 -0.66 8.67 26.32
N LYS A 151 -1.71 8.86 25.50
CA LYS A 151 -2.92 8.03 25.53
C LYS A 151 -2.85 6.83 24.57
N TYR A 152 -2.14 6.96 23.45
CA TYR A 152 -2.12 5.94 22.39
C TYR A 152 -0.70 5.64 21.84
N PRO A 153 0.29 5.31 22.69
CA PRO A 153 1.65 5.05 22.24
C PRO A 153 1.75 3.87 21.27
N ASN A 154 0.98 2.79 21.47
CA ASN A 154 1.04 1.60 20.62
C ASN A 154 0.36 1.84 19.27
N MET A 155 -0.82 2.47 19.24
CA MET A 155 -1.55 2.78 18.01
C MET A 155 -0.78 3.74 17.11
N ARG A 156 -0.13 4.76 17.69
CA ARG A 156 0.74 5.68 16.93
C ARG A 156 1.94 4.95 16.32
N LYS A 157 2.57 4.06 17.10
CA LYS A 157 3.68 3.24 16.60
C LYS A 157 3.23 2.29 15.49
N CYS A 158 2.06 1.67 15.64
CA CYS A 158 1.44 0.83 14.60
C CYS A 158 1.20 1.63 13.31
N ALA A 159 0.54 2.79 13.39
CA ALA A 159 0.27 3.67 12.24
C ALA A 159 1.54 4.11 11.53
N THR A 160 2.54 4.54 12.29
CA THR A 160 3.81 5.00 11.73
C THR A 160 4.55 3.85 11.07
N SER A 161 4.61 2.68 11.72
CA SER A 161 5.30 1.49 11.19
C SER A 161 4.63 1.00 9.90
N LEU A 162 3.30 0.91 9.87
CA LEU A 162 2.55 0.49 8.69
C LEU A 162 2.72 1.49 7.52
N THR A 163 2.70 2.80 7.80
CA THR A 163 2.90 3.84 6.78
C THR A 163 4.33 3.86 6.24
N ALA A 164 5.32 3.46 7.04
CA ALA A 164 6.71 3.36 6.64
C ALA A 164 6.99 2.15 5.72
N LEU A 165 6.07 1.18 5.62
CA LEU A 165 6.22 0.06 4.70
C LEU A 165 5.95 0.51 3.26
N PHE A 166 7.05 0.62 2.50
CA PHE A 166 7.00 0.88 1.06
C PHE A 166 6.47 -0.33 0.32
N GLY A 167 5.56 -0.12 -0.64
CA GLY A 167 5.14 -1.18 -1.53
C GLY A 167 6.22 -1.54 -2.56
N SER A 168 6.97 -0.53 -3.05
CA SER A 168 7.93 -0.71 -4.13
C SER A 168 9.27 -0.06 -3.81
N THR A 169 10.28 -0.35 -4.65
CA THR A 169 11.58 0.32 -4.61
C THR A 169 11.55 1.71 -5.25
N TYR A 170 10.40 2.17 -5.78
CA TYR A 170 10.27 3.45 -6.49
C TYR A 170 10.84 4.63 -5.70
N SER A 171 10.49 4.75 -4.41
CA SER A 171 10.97 5.85 -3.57
C SER A 171 12.49 5.82 -3.39
N CYS A 172 13.08 4.62 -3.28
CA CYS A 172 14.52 4.45 -3.23
C CYS A 172 15.18 4.81 -4.57
N GLU A 173 14.65 4.31 -5.68
CA GLU A 173 15.15 4.59 -7.03
C GLU A 173 15.09 6.08 -7.37
N SER A 174 13.98 6.73 -7.03
CA SER A 174 13.79 8.18 -7.15
C SER A 174 14.84 8.94 -6.33
N ALA A 175 15.04 8.57 -5.05
CA ALA A 175 16.06 9.17 -4.20
C ALA A 175 17.48 9.02 -4.77
N PHE A 176 17.83 7.83 -5.27
CA PHE A 176 19.13 7.60 -5.92
C PHE A 176 19.30 8.42 -7.21
N SER A 177 18.23 8.55 -8.00
CA SER A 177 18.23 9.37 -9.21
C SER A 177 18.47 10.84 -8.88
N HIS A 178 17.73 11.39 -7.91
CA HIS A 178 17.92 12.76 -7.42
C HIS A 178 19.33 12.96 -6.86
N MET A 179 19.85 12.01 -6.08
CA MET A 179 21.21 12.10 -5.53
C MET A 179 22.25 12.21 -6.65
N LYS A 180 22.10 11.41 -7.72
CA LYS A 180 23.01 11.45 -8.86
C LYS A 180 22.99 12.81 -9.56
N ILE A 181 21.81 13.40 -9.75
CA ILE A 181 21.65 14.74 -10.35
C ILE A 181 22.29 15.81 -9.47
N ILE A 182 21.97 15.81 -8.18
CA ILE A 182 22.45 16.79 -7.20
C ILE A 182 23.99 16.74 -7.11
N LYS A 183 24.57 15.55 -6.93
CA LYS A 183 26.04 15.38 -6.86
C LYS A 183 26.73 15.71 -8.19
N SER A 184 26.09 15.50 -9.33
CA SER A 184 26.67 15.89 -10.62
C SER A 184 26.77 17.41 -10.76
N LYS A 185 25.80 18.17 -10.23
CA LYS A 185 25.75 19.63 -10.33
C LYS A 185 26.74 20.33 -9.39
N TYR A 186 26.97 19.78 -8.20
CA TYR A 186 27.79 20.38 -7.14
C TYR A 186 29.00 19.52 -6.73
N ARG A 187 29.54 18.75 -7.69
CA ARG A 187 30.51 17.66 -7.47
C ARG A 187 31.73 18.03 -6.62
N SER A 188 32.18 19.28 -6.68
CA SER A 188 33.42 19.75 -6.04
C SER A 188 33.21 20.48 -4.71
N THR A 189 31.96 20.80 -4.34
CA THR A 189 31.65 21.71 -3.23
C THR A 189 30.63 21.14 -2.25
N MET A 190 30.00 20.01 -2.59
CA MET A 190 28.92 19.42 -1.80
C MET A 190 29.46 18.53 -0.69
N ASN A 191 29.12 18.86 0.55
CA ASN A 191 29.31 17.98 1.70
C ASN A 191 28.06 17.12 1.98
N ASP A 192 28.18 16.16 2.90
CA ASP A 192 27.11 15.20 3.19
C ASP A 192 25.88 15.87 3.82
N ASP A 193 26.06 16.84 4.73
CA ASP A 193 24.95 17.57 5.35
C ASP A 193 24.11 18.33 4.30
N GLN A 194 24.77 18.99 3.35
CA GLN A 194 24.11 19.69 2.24
C GLN A 194 23.39 18.72 1.32
N LEU A 195 24.00 17.56 1.05
CA LEU A 195 23.39 16.53 0.22
C LEU A 195 22.12 15.97 0.87
N GLU A 196 22.14 15.72 2.17
CA GLU A 196 20.98 15.24 2.93
C GLU A 196 19.81 16.23 2.81
N VAL A 197 20.07 17.52 3.05
CA VAL A 197 19.05 18.58 2.94
C VAL A 197 18.50 18.65 1.52
N CYS A 198 19.36 18.67 0.50
CA CYS A 198 18.95 18.74 -0.90
C CYS A 198 18.14 17.51 -1.32
N LEU A 199 18.54 16.32 -0.87
CA LEU A 199 17.81 15.09 -1.14
C LEU A 199 16.43 15.12 -0.52
N ARG A 200 16.33 15.52 0.76
CA ARG A 200 15.05 15.62 1.48
C ARG A 200 14.09 16.59 0.76
N LEU A 201 14.60 17.72 0.27
CA LEU A 201 13.81 18.66 -0.52
C LEU A 201 13.39 18.08 -1.88
N ALA A 202 14.27 17.33 -2.54
CA ALA A 202 14.00 16.77 -3.87
C ALA A 202 12.98 15.61 -3.85
N VAL A 203 12.96 14.80 -2.79
CA VAL A 203 12.08 13.63 -2.68
C VAL A 203 10.78 13.92 -1.93
N SER A 204 10.67 15.08 -1.28
CA SER A 204 9.48 15.46 -0.53
C SER A 204 8.37 15.95 -1.45
N SER A 205 7.14 15.52 -1.18
CA SER A 205 5.93 16.09 -1.79
C SER A 205 5.45 17.36 -1.08
N TYR A 206 6.09 17.74 0.03
CA TYR A 206 5.78 18.98 0.76
C TYR A 206 6.13 20.18 -0.12
N CYS A 207 5.13 21.00 -0.43
CA CYS A 207 5.32 22.30 -1.03
C CYS A 207 5.23 23.36 0.09
N PRO A 208 6.36 23.97 0.50
CA PRO A 208 6.33 25.10 1.41
C PRO A 208 5.51 26.24 0.84
N ASP A 209 4.88 27.02 1.70
CA ASP A 209 4.28 28.30 1.31
C ASP A 209 5.40 29.32 1.07
N TYR A 210 5.88 29.37 -0.18
CA TYR A 210 6.95 30.28 -0.59
C TYR A 210 6.56 31.75 -0.46
N ALA A 211 5.26 32.08 -0.55
CA ALA A 211 4.79 33.45 -0.42
C ALA A 211 4.93 33.91 1.04
N SER A 212 4.42 33.11 1.97
CA SER A 212 4.59 33.36 3.41
C SER A 212 6.06 33.44 3.82
N LEU A 213 6.91 32.57 3.26
CA LEU A 213 8.35 32.61 3.51
C LEU A 213 9.00 33.88 2.97
N ALA A 214 8.69 34.29 1.73
CA ALA A 214 9.24 35.50 1.12
C ALA A 214 8.83 36.76 1.88
N ASP A 215 7.57 36.83 2.34
CA ASP A 215 7.06 37.97 3.12
C ASP A 215 7.70 38.05 4.51
N SER A 216 8.14 36.92 5.08
CA SER A 216 8.81 36.87 6.38
C SER A 216 10.29 37.27 6.36
N ILE A 217 10.92 37.29 5.18
CA ILE A 217 12.33 37.67 5.02
C ILE A 217 12.39 39.18 4.77
N GLN A 218 12.74 39.95 5.81
CA GLN A 218 13.09 41.36 5.63
C GLN A 218 14.34 41.46 4.76
N CYS A 219 14.21 42.09 3.59
CA CYS A 219 15.37 42.51 2.80
C CYS A 219 16.19 43.51 3.61
N ASN A 220 17.39 43.12 4.04
CA ASN A 220 18.40 44.07 4.48
C ASN A 220 18.80 44.91 3.27
N SER A 221 18.27 46.13 3.18
CA SER A 221 18.71 47.11 2.20
C SER A 221 20.19 47.39 2.45
N SER A 222 21.03 47.15 1.44
CA SER A 222 22.43 47.57 1.47
C SER A 222 22.47 49.09 1.35
N GLU A 223 22.98 49.77 2.38
CA GLU A 223 23.38 51.19 2.33
C GLU A 223 24.62 51.40 1.47
#